data_AF-A0AAW8YQX9-F1
#
_entry.id   AF-A0AAW8YQX9-F1
#
_cell.length_a   1.000
_cell.length_b   1.000
_cell.length_c   1.000
_cell.angle_alpha   90.00
_cell.angle_beta   90.00
_cell.angle_gamma   90.00
#
_symmetry.space_group_name_H-M   'P 1'
#
loop_
_entity.id
_entity.type
_entity.pdbx_description
1 polymer ?
#
loop_
_entity_poly.entity_id
_entity_poly.type
_entity_poly.pdbx_seq_one_letter_code
_entity_poly.pdbx_strand_id
1 'polypeptide(L)'
;MFKARLDQLLTKQMVQGLNPRVIARDLKPYLKDEVNNARYVTERLARTESARVQTQAQLRSFKKYHIRTCKWHAEPSACKVCLEIVSRNDGVYSVDDVPDLPVHPNCRCSISAWHDKTNSDD
;
A
#
# COMPACT_ATOMS: atom_id res chain seq x y z
N MET A 1 -2.04 -7.64 22.27
CA MET A 1 -3.36 -8.09 21.77
C MET A 1 -3.76 -7.40 20.46
N PHE A 2 -3.63 -6.08 20.35
CA PHE A 2 -4.01 -5.29 19.17
C PHE A 2 -3.35 -5.73 17.84
N LYS A 3 -2.01 -5.84 17.81
CA LYS A 3 -1.25 -6.25 16.61
C LYS A 3 -1.75 -7.58 16.03
N ALA A 4 -1.85 -8.62 16.87
CA ALA A 4 -2.27 -9.95 16.43
C ALA A 4 -3.68 -9.93 15.81
N ARG A 5 -4.58 -9.10 16.36
CA ARG A 5 -5.93 -8.95 15.80
C ARG A 5 -5.92 -8.22 14.46
N LEU A 6 -5.09 -7.18 14.34
CA LEU A 6 -4.87 -6.47 13.08
C LEU A 6 -4.33 -7.42 12.00
N ASP A 7 -3.31 -8.23 12.31
CA ASP A 7 -2.74 -9.22 11.39
C ASP A 7 -3.80 -10.23 10.89
N GLN A 8 -4.64 -10.76 11.79
CA GLN A 8 -5.76 -11.64 11.43
C GLN A 8 -6.75 -10.96 10.48
N LEU A 9 -7.10 -9.71 10.75
CA LEU A 9 -8.08 -8.97 9.96
C LEU A 9 -7.54 -8.61 8.57
N LEU A 10 -6.27 -8.21 8.47
CA LEU A 10 -5.60 -7.96 7.19
C LEU A 10 -5.51 -9.22 6.34
N THR A 11 -5.17 -10.36 6.95
CA THR A 11 -5.14 -11.65 6.26
C THR A 11 -6.51 -11.98 5.68
N LYS A 12 -7.57 -11.87 6.50
CA LYS A 12 -8.95 -12.09 6.06
C LYS A 12 -9.33 -11.14 4.92
N GLN A 13 -9.01 -9.87 5.04
CA GLN A 13 -9.27 -8.87 4.01
C GLN A 13 -8.61 -9.23 2.68
N MET A 14 -7.35 -9.61 2.72
CA MET A 14 -6.57 -9.95 1.51
C MET A 14 -7.12 -11.19 0.82
N VAL A 15 -7.49 -12.23 1.57
CA VAL A 15 -8.05 -13.47 1.03
C VAL A 15 -9.47 -13.27 0.49
N GLN A 16 -10.30 -12.49 1.18
CA GLN A 16 -11.72 -12.34 0.86
C GLN A 16 -12.07 -11.07 0.06
N GLY A 17 -11.09 -10.22 -0.25
CA GLY A 17 -11.31 -8.94 -0.92
C GLY A 17 -12.16 -7.94 -0.12
N LEU A 18 -12.13 -8.00 1.21
CA LEU A 18 -12.99 -7.13 2.04
C LEU A 18 -12.58 -5.66 1.92
N ASN A 19 -13.56 -4.77 1.97
CA ASN A 19 -13.30 -3.34 2.02
C ASN A 19 -12.61 -2.95 3.35
N PRO A 20 -11.55 -2.11 3.34
CA PRO A 20 -10.87 -1.67 4.57
C PRO A 20 -11.79 -1.01 5.62
N ARG A 21 -12.96 -0.48 5.22
CA ARG A 21 -13.97 0.05 6.16
C ARG A 21 -14.61 -1.05 7.02
N VAL A 22 -14.76 -2.26 6.48
CA VAL A 22 -15.27 -3.42 7.24
C VAL A 22 -14.25 -3.79 8.32
N ILE A 23 -12.97 -3.85 7.96
CA ILE A 23 -11.88 -4.08 8.91
C ILE A 23 -11.81 -2.99 9.97
N ALA A 24 -11.96 -1.72 9.57
CA ALA A 24 -11.97 -0.60 10.50
C ALA A 24 -13.10 -0.72 11.54
N ARG A 25 -14.30 -1.14 11.12
CA ARG A 25 -15.41 -1.39 12.06
C ARG A 25 -15.05 -2.45 13.10
N ASP A 26 -14.41 -3.52 12.67
CA ASP A 26 -14.04 -4.65 13.53
C ASP A 26 -12.83 -4.34 14.42
N LEU A 27 -11.99 -3.38 14.02
CA LEU A 27 -10.81 -2.92 14.76
C LEU A 27 -11.16 -1.86 15.83
N LYS A 28 -12.24 -1.08 15.62
CA LYS A 28 -12.66 0.03 16.48
C LYS A 28 -12.78 -0.34 17.98
N PRO A 29 -13.31 -1.50 18.40
CA PRO A 29 -13.43 -1.85 19.82
C PRO A 29 -12.09 -1.93 20.55
N TYR A 30 -11.00 -2.18 19.81
CA TYR A 30 -9.66 -2.37 20.36
C TYR A 30 -8.84 -1.08 20.45
N LEU A 31 -9.41 0.07 20.06
CA LEU A 31 -8.77 1.39 20.05
C LEU A 31 -9.34 2.34 21.13
N LYS A 32 -10.06 1.81 22.14
CA LYS A 32 -10.86 2.62 23.08
C LYS A 32 -10.06 3.56 24.01
N ASP A 33 -10.75 4.64 24.38
CA ASP A 33 -10.58 5.66 25.43
C ASP A 33 -9.41 6.66 25.38
N GLU A 34 -8.31 6.39 24.67
CA GLU A 34 -7.16 7.34 24.62
C GLU A 34 -7.10 8.18 23.34
N VAL A 35 -7.89 7.84 22.32
CA VAL A 35 -7.76 8.42 20.98
C VAL A 35 -8.95 9.32 20.63
N ASN A 36 -8.72 10.64 20.69
CA ASN A 36 -9.64 11.62 20.11
C ASN A 36 -9.88 11.28 18.63
N ASN A 37 -11.14 11.29 18.20
CA ASN A 37 -11.54 10.90 16.84
C ASN A 37 -11.17 9.44 16.48
N ALA A 38 -11.38 8.50 17.41
CA ALA A 38 -11.12 7.06 17.25
C ALA A 38 -11.65 6.48 15.93
N ARG A 39 -12.80 6.97 15.43
CA ARG A 39 -13.33 6.55 14.12
C ARG A 39 -12.33 6.83 12.99
N TYR A 40 -11.91 8.09 12.85
CA TYR A 40 -10.98 8.48 11.79
C TYR A 40 -9.66 7.74 11.91
N VAL A 41 -9.13 7.63 13.13
CA VAL A 41 -7.85 6.94 13.36
C VAL A 41 -7.95 5.47 12.97
N THR A 42 -9.05 4.80 13.33
CA THR A 42 -9.26 3.40 12.96
C THR A 42 -9.37 3.21 11.45
N GLU A 43 -10.15 4.06 10.78
CA GLU A 43 -10.32 4.00 9.31
C GLU A 43 -9.00 4.27 8.58
N ARG A 44 -8.24 5.28 9.03
CA ARG A 44 -6.92 5.63 8.50
C ARG A 44 -5.94 4.48 8.68
N LEU A 45 -5.90 3.88 9.87
CA LEU A 45 -5.01 2.76 10.17
C LEU A 45 -5.33 1.54 9.30
N ALA A 46 -6.60 1.14 9.24
CA ALA A 46 -7.03 0.03 8.40
C ALA A 46 -6.62 0.26 6.94
N ARG A 47 -6.91 1.44 6.37
CA ARG A 47 -6.52 1.77 4.98
C ARG A 47 -5.01 1.71 4.75
N THR A 48 -4.24 2.35 5.63
CA THR A 48 -2.78 2.45 5.49
C THR A 48 -2.14 1.07 5.57
N GLU A 49 -2.62 0.25 6.51
CA GLU A 49 -2.08 -1.08 6.73
C GLU A 49 -2.50 -2.08 5.64
N SER A 50 -3.74 -1.99 5.17
CA SER A 50 -4.19 -2.72 3.97
C SER A 50 -3.31 -2.41 2.77
N ALA A 51 -3.05 -1.13 2.49
CA ALA A 51 -2.21 -0.69 1.39
C ALA A 51 -0.77 -1.22 1.55
N ARG A 52 -0.20 -1.11 2.76
CA ARG A 52 1.15 -1.59 3.07
C ARG A 52 1.30 -3.09 2.80
N VAL A 53 0.34 -3.90 3.25
CA VAL A 53 0.36 -5.35 3.03
C VAL A 53 0.23 -5.69 1.54
N GLN A 54 -0.63 -4.98 0.79
CA GLN A 54 -0.78 -5.15 -0.65
C GLN A 54 0.52 -4.84 -1.40
N THR A 55 1.16 -3.71 -1.09
CA THR A 55 2.45 -3.33 -1.69
C THR A 55 3.53 -4.35 -1.37
N GLN A 56 3.64 -4.79 -0.10
CA GLN A 56 4.63 -5.80 0.26
C GLN A 56 4.39 -7.14 -0.44
N ALA A 57 3.14 -7.54 -0.64
CA ALA A 57 2.81 -8.71 -1.44
C ALA A 57 3.24 -8.56 -2.90
N GLN A 58 3.02 -7.37 -3.50
CA GLN A 58 3.47 -7.07 -4.86
C GLN A 58 5.00 -7.09 -4.99
N LEU A 59 5.73 -6.41 -4.11
CA LEU A 59 7.20 -6.41 -4.10
C LEU A 59 7.78 -7.81 -3.91
N ARG A 60 7.21 -8.61 -3.00
CA ARG A 60 7.60 -10.03 -2.84
C ARG A 60 7.35 -10.83 -4.11
N SER A 61 6.24 -10.59 -4.79
CA SER A 61 5.94 -11.22 -6.08
C SER A 61 7.00 -10.82 -7.12
N PHE A 62 7.31 -9.53 -7.23
CA PHE A 62 8.34 -9.05 -8.17
C PHE A 62 9.70 -9.71 -7.93
N LYS A 63 10.13 -9.77 -6.67
CA LYS A 63 11.37 -10.47 -6.28
C LYS A 63 11.34 -11.96 -6.61
N LYS A 64 10.20 -12.63 -6.36
CA LYS A 64 10.00 -14.05 -6.69
C LYS A 64 10.09 -14.33 -8.19
N TYR A 65 9.60 -13.41 -9.02
CA TYR A 65 9.60 -13.55 -10.49
C TYR A 65 10.78 -12.83 -11.16
N HIS A 66 11.81 -12.45 -10.41
CA HIS A 66 13.01 -11.77 -10.92
C HIS A 66 12.73 -10.47 -11.70
N ILE A 67 11.62 -9.80 -11.39
CA ILE A 67 11.28 -8.48 -11.94
C ILE A 67 12.18 -7.46 -11.24
N ARG A 68 13.01 -6.75 -12.01
CA ARG A 68 13.98 -5.77 -11.50
C ARG A 68 13.41 -4.38 -11.34
N THR A 69 12.40 -4.03 -12.16
CA THR A 69 11.85 -2.68 -12.26
C THR A 69 10.36 -2.65 -12.02
N CYS A 70 9.91 -1.61 -11.33
CA CYS A 70 8.50 -1.31 -11.12
C CYS A 70 8.18 0.14 -11.47
N LYS A 71 6.91 0.39 -11.81
CA LYS A 71 6.39 1.74 -12.05
C LYS A 71 5.44 2.15 -10.94
N TRP A 72 5.66 3.33 -10.40
CA TRP A 72 4.81 4.01 -9.45
C TRP A 72 3.65 4.68 -10.19
N HIS A 73 2.43 4.48 -9.66
CA HIS A 73 1.22 5.10 -10.16
C HIS A 73 0.66 6.03 -9.10
N ALA A 74 0.73 7.33 -9.38
CA ALA A 74 0.07 8.34 -8.57
C ALA A 74 -1.45 8.26 -8.76
N GLU A 75 -2.21 8.34 -7.67
CA GLU A 75 -3.66 8.49 -7.76
C GLU A 75 -4.02 9.81 -8.49
N PRO A 76 -5.19 9.93 -9.15
CA PRO A 76 -5.53 11.11 -9.94
C PRO A 76 -5.46 12.44 -9.18
N SER A 77 -5.74 12.42 -7.88
CA SER A 77 -5.69 13.57 -6.98
C SER A 77 -4.50 13.50 -6.02
N ALA A 78 -3.37 12.94 -6.45
CA ALA A 78 -2.19 12.71 -5.63
C ALA A 78 -1.71 13.99 -4.94
N CYS A 79 -1.22 13.83 -3.71
CA CYS A 79 -0.60 14.92 -2.99
C CYS A 79 0.76 15.30 -3.64
N LYS A 80 1.28 16.48 -3.29
CA LYS A 80 2.57 16.98 -3.80
C LYS A 80 3.72 15.98 -3.63
N VAL A 81 3.77 15.26 -2.51
CA VAL A 81 4.81 14.25 -2.24
C VAL A 81 4.74 13.10 -3.26
N CYS A 82 3.55 12.55 -3.51
CA CYS A 82 3.39 11.47 -4.49
C CYS A 82 3.62 11.94 -5.93
N LEU A 83 3.26 13.19 -6.24
CA LEU A 83 3.54 13.79 -7.55
C LEU A 83 5.04 13.97 -7.79
N GLU A 84 5.80 14.29 -6.75
CA GLU A 84 7.26 14.36 -6.83
C GLU A 84 7.90 12.99 -7.02
N ILE A 85 7.35 11.93 -6.39
CA ILE A 85 7.83 10.56 -6.58
C ILE A 85 7.59 10.09 -8.02
N VAL A 86 6.40 10.34 -8.59
CA VAL A 86 6.11 9.89 -9.96
C VAL A 86 6.84 10.73 -11.02
N SER A 87 7.16 12.00 -10.74
CA SER A 87 7.89 12.83 -11.71
C SER A 87 9.36 12.45 -11.85
N ARG A 88 9.95 11.84 -10.83
CA ARG A 88 11.31 11.31 -10.88
C ARG A 88 11.35 10.05 -11.74
N ASN A 89 12.18 10.06 -12.78
CA ASN A 89 12.40 8.92 -13.68
C ASN A 89 11.09 8.33 -14.26
N ASP A 90 10.09 9.17 -14.55
CA ASP A 90 8.74 8.76 -15.00
C ASP A 90 8.06 7.71 -14.07
N GLY A 91 8.41 7.77 -12.78
CA GLY A 91 7.91 6.87 -11.76
C GLY A 91 8.51 5.46 -11.85
N VAL A 92 9.55 5.25 -12.66
CA VAL A 92 10.23 3.95 -12.80
C VAL A 92 11.33 3.83 -11.76
N TYR A 93 11.29 2.74 -10.99
CA TYR A 93 12.23 2.46 -9.91
C TYR A 93 12.73 1.02 -10.00
N SER A 94 13.93 0.76 -9.47
CA SER A 94 14.35 -0.58 -9.08
C SER A 94 13.41 -1.10 -7.98
N VAL A 95 13.06 -2.39 -8.01
CA VAL A 95 12.22 -3.02 -6.98
C VAL A 95 12.86 -2.96 -5.58
N ASP A 96 14.19 -2.81 -5.51
CA ASP A 96 14.91 -2.68 -4.24
C ASP A 96 15.01 -1.23 -3.74
N ASP A 97 14.82 -0.24 -4.60
CA ASP A 97 14.99 1.19 -4.28
C ASP A 97 13.68 2.01 -4.39
N VAL A 98 12.56 1.36 -4.71
CA VAL A 98 11.26 2.03 -4.79
C VAL A 98 10.84 2.51 -3.39
N PRO A 99 10.32 3.74 -3.25
CA PRO A 99 9.79 4.21 -1.97
C PRO A 99 8.70 3.30 -1.41
N ASP A 100 8.64 3.17 -0.08
CA ASP A 100 7.63 2.37 0.59
C ASP A 100 6.22 2.94 0.38
N LEU A 101 5.30 2.14 -0.16
CA LEU A 101 3.88 2.46 -0.15
C LEU A 101 3.18 1.81 1.06
N PRO A 102 2.32 2.55 1.77
CA PRO A 102 2.00 3.97 1.61
C PRO A 102 3.05 4.92 2.24
N VAL A 103 3.40 6.01 1.55
CA VAL A 103 4.36 7.04 2.04
C VAL A 103 3.77 8.04 3.04
N HIS A 104 2.45 8.21 3.06
CA HIS A 104 1.76 9.14 3.94
C HIS A 104 0.39 8.59 4.33
N PRO A 105 -0.24 9.12 5.40
CA PRO A 105 -1.59 8.71 5.75
C PRO A 105 -2.57 8.93 4.59
N ASN A 106 -3.48 7.97 4.39
CA ASN A 106 -4.48 7.98 3.31
C ASN A 106 -3.94 7.94 1.88
N CYS A 107 -2.65 7.63 1.67
CA CYS A 107 -2.10 7.40 0.33
C CYS A 107 -2.84 6.26 -0.38
N ARG A 108 -3.16 6.45 -1.67
CA ARG A 108 -3.84 5.47 -2.54
C ARG A 108 -3.06 5.21 -3.83
N CYS A 109 -1.82 5.65 -3.87
CA CYS A 109 -0.88 5.35 -4.95
C CYS A 109 -0.54 3.85 -4.94
N SER A 110 -0.09 3.33 -6.07
CA SER A 110 0.19 1.91 -6.25
C SER A 110 1.46 1.69 -7.08
N ILE A 111 1.91 0.45 -7.16
CA ILE A 111 3.03 0.04 -8.02
C ILE A 111 2.60 -1.09 -8.95
N SER A 112 3.25 -1.21 -10.10
CA SER A 112 3.14 -2.35 -10.99
C SER A 112 4.51 -2.80 -11.46
N ALA A 113 4.61 -4.04 -11.94
CA ALA A 113 5.77 -4.45 -12.71
C ALA A 113 5.94 -3.52 -13.93
N TRP A 114 7.18 -3.24 -14.30
CA TRP A 114 7.49 -2.43 -15.47
C TRP A 114 8.66 -3.05 -16.24
N HIS A 115 8.58 -2.98 -17.56
CA HIS A 115 9.63 -3.40 -18.49
C HIS A 115 9.63 -2.42 -19.67
N ASP A 116 10.82 -2.05 -20.15
CA ASP A 116 10.95 -1.18 -21.31
C ASP A 116 10.61 -1.96 -22.60
N LYS A 117 9.76 -1.39 -23.46
CA LYS A 117 9.42 -2.03 -24.74
C LYS A 117 10.50 -1.85 -25.81
N THR A 118 11.51 -1.01 -25.56
CA THR A 118 12.55 -0.69 -26.56
C THR A 118 13.79 -1.59 -26.52
N ASN A 119 13.91 -2.45 -25.50
CA ASN A 119 14.96 -3.49 -25.37
C ASN A 119 14.33 -4.90 -25.34
N SER A 120 13.37 -5.18 -26.23
CA SER A 120 12.96 -6.56 -26.49
C SER A 120 13.78 -7.11 -27.65
N ASP A 121 14.99 -7.57 -27.34
CA ASP A 121 15.69 -8.56 -28.15
C ASP A 121 15.12 -9.94 -27.75
N ASP A 122 13.89 -10.22 -28.21
CA ASP A 122 13.27 -11.55 -28.26
C ASP A 122 12.44 -11.65 -29.56
#